data_AF-A0A6N0ZA34-F1
#
_entry.id   AF-A0A6N0ZA34-F1
#
_cell.length_a   1.000
_cell.length_b   1.000
_cell.length_c   1.000
_cell.angle_alpha   90.00
_cell.angle_beta   90.00
_cell.angle_gamma   90.00
#
_symmetry.space_group_name_H-M   'P 1'
#
loop_
_entity.id
_entity.type
_entity.pdbx_description
1 polymer ?
#
loop_
_entity_poly.entity_id
_entity_poly.type
_entity_poly.pdbx_seq_one_letter_code
_entity_poly.pdbx_strand_id
1 'polypeptide(L)'
;MNPADYIANLAKTQGRESLANARATMERALAELDHYIARYEEVEDLKDKANVLNWTLNHLATYVAGNVRLDLIAGAQAELMRVDARR
;
A
#
# COMPACT_ATOMS: atom_id res chain seq x y z
N MET A 1 -31.73 -13.26 1.09
CA MET A 1 -30.38 -13.44 1.67
C MET A 1 -30.48 -13.27 3.17
N ASN A 2 -29.97 -14.20 3.98
CA ASN A 2 -30.00 -14.07 5.45
C ASN A 2 -29.00 -12.97 5.88
N PRO A 3 -29.35 -12.11 6.86
CA PRO A 3 -28.43 -11.14 7.45
C PRO A 3 -26.99 -11.65 7.71
N ALA A 4 -26.81 -12.88 8.17
CA ALA A 4 -25.49 -13.46 8.43
C ALA A 4 -24.63 -13.58 7.16
N ASP A 5 -25.23 -14.01 6.04
CA ASP A 5 -24.52 -14.12 4.76
C ASP A 5 -24.19 -12.73 4.19
N TYR A 6 -25.07 -11.75 4.41
CA TYR A 6 -24.85 -10.38 3.97
C TYR A 6 -23.63 -9.78 4.68
N ILE A 7 -23.55 -9.91 6.01
CA ILE A 7 -22.42 -9.43 6.81
C ILE A 7 -21.13 -10.13 6.39
N ALA A 8 -21.16 -11.45 6.16
CA ALA A 8 -19.99 -12.18 5.69
C ALA A 8 -19.49 -11.73 4.32
N ASN A 9 -20.41 -11.42 3.39
CA ASN A 9 -20.02 -10.91 2.08
C ASN A 9 -19.50 -9.48 2.16
N LEU A 10 -20.05 -8.63 3.03
CA LEU A 10 -19.53 -7.29 3.26
C LEU A 10 -18.09 -7.33 3.79
N ALA A 11 -17.80 -8.13 4.80
CA ALA A 11 -16.45 -8.27 5.36
C ALA A 11 -15.43 -8.78 4.31
N LYS A 12 -15.83 -9.74 3.45
CA LYS A 12 -14.99 -10.21 2.33
C LYS A 12 -14.72 -9.11 1.30
N THR A 13 -15.72 -8.30 0.98
CA THR A 13 -15.56 -7.18 0.05
C THR A 13 -14.60 -6.14 0.61
N GLN A 14 -14.76 -5.73 1.87
CA GLN A 14 -13.83 -4.83 2.56
C GLN A 14 -12.39 -5.37 2.56
N GLY A 15 -12.21 -6.68 2.80
CA GLY A 15 -10.92 -7.35 2.67
C GLY A 15 -10.30 -7.14 1.29
N ARG A 16 -11.04 -7.42 0.21
CA ARG A 16 -10.55 -7.23 -1.17
C ARG A 16 -10.23 -5.77 -1.47
N GLU A 17 -11.08 -4.83 -1.05
CA GLU A 17 -10.86 -3.40 -1.27
C GLU A 17 -9.61 -2.89 -0.56
N SER A 18 -9.36 -3.32 0.67
CA SER A 18 -8.15 -2.95 1.42
C SER A 18 -6.87 -3.44 0.72
N LEU A 19 -6.88 -4.67 0.18
CA LEU A 19 -5.77 -5.21 -0.60
C LEU A 19 -5.59 -4.47 -1.93
N ALA A 20 -6.69 -4.14 -2.62
CA ALA A 20 -6.63 -3.38 -3.86
C ALA A 20 -6.06 -1.97 -3.63
N ASN A 21 -6.43 -1.32 -2.53
CA ASN A 21 -5.89 -0.03 -2.15
C ASN A 21 -4.37 -0.11 -1.89
N ALA A 22 -3.93 -1.08 -1.09
CA ALA A 22 -2.51 -1.31 -0.82
C ALA A 22 -1.71 -1.56 -2.11
N ARG A 23 -2.24 -2.39 -3.02
CA ARG A 23 -1.63 -2.64 -4.33
C ARG A 23 -1.50 -1.35 -5.14
N ALA A 24 -2.56 -0.56 -5.23
CA ALA A 24 -2.54 0.70 -5.99
C ALA A 24 -1.52 1.70 -5.40
N THR A 25 -1.35 1.76 -4.08
CA THR A 25 -0.29 2.57 -3.46
C THR A 25 1.09 2.07 -3.85
N MET A 26 1.33 0.76 -3.79
CA MET A 26 2.62 0.19 -4.18
C MET A 26 2.92 0.45 -5.66
N GLU A 27 1.94 0.36 -6.56
CA GLU A 27 2.13 0.68 -7.98
C GLU A 27 2.57 2.13 -8.19
N ARG A 28 2.00 3.09 -7.45
CA ARG A 28 2.46 4.49 -7.51
C ARG A 28 3.88 4.66 -6.98
N ALA A 29 4.21 3.99 -5.87
CA ALA A 29 5.55 4.04 -5.31
C ALA A 29 6.60 3.42 -6.26
N LEU A 30 6.24 2.34 -6.98
CA LEU A 30 7.09 1.74 -7.99
C LEU A 30 7.29 2.67 -9.19
N ALA A 31 6.24 3.31 -9.69
CA ALA A 31 6.37 4.29 -10.78
C ALA A 31 7.29 5.46 -10.40
N GLU A 32 7.21 5.96 -9.17
CA GLU A 32 8.10 7.00 -8.69
C GLU A 32 9.55 6.48 -8.51
N LEU A 33 9.72 5.24 -8.07
CA LEU A 33 11.04 4.62 -8.00
C LEU A 33 11.70 4.51 -9.38
N ASP A 34 10.92 4.15 -10.42
CA ASP A 34 11.40 4.13 -11.80
C ASP A 34 11.87 5.53 -12.24
N HIS A 35 11.16 6.60 -11.85
CA HIS A 35 11.60 7.97 -12.10
C HIS A 35 12.93 8.31 -11.40
N TYR A 36 13.13 7.89 -10.15
CA TYR A 36 14.41 8.09 -9.47
C TYR A 36 15.55 7.31 -10.12
N ILE A 37 15.30 6.08 -10.58
CA ILE A 37 16.30 5.27 -11.29
C ILE A 37 16.73 5.99 -12.57
N ALA A 38 15.78 6.40 -13.40
CA ALA A 38 16.08 7.13 -14.64
C ALA A 38 16.87 8.42 -14.35
N ARG A 39 16.45 9.19 -13.36
CA ARG A 39 17.15 10.42 -12.94
C ARG A 39 18.57 10.14 -12.47
N TYR A 40 18.79 9.07 -11.72
CA TYR A 40 20.11 8.66 -11.24
C TYR A 40 21.04 8.33 -12.41
N GLU A 41 20.53 7.66 -13.44
CA GLU A 41 21.28 7.31 -14.65
C GLU A 41 21.65 8.53 -15.49
N GLU A 42 20.77 9.54 -15.56
CA GLU A 42 20.99 10.78 -16.31
C GLU A 42 22.03 11.72 -15.70
N VAL A 43 22.14 11.79 -14.37
CA VAL A 43 23.07 12.72 -13.71
C VAL A 43 24.49 12.15 -13.67
N GLU A 44 25.47 12.97 -14.01
CA GLU A 44 26.89 12.57 -14.01
C GLU A 44 27.58 12.84 -12.66
N ASP A 45 27.28 13.97 -12.02
CA ASP A 45 27.95 14.40 -10.80
C ASP A 45 27.58 13.53 -9.58
N LEU A 46 28.59 13.21 -8.77
CA LEU A 46 28.43 12.34 -7.60
C LEU A 46 27.51 12.94 -6.53
N LYS A 47 27.52 14.28 -6.37
CA LYS A 47 26.65 14.96 -5.40
C LYS A 47 25.20 14.85 -5.85
N ASP A 48 24.92 15.00 -7.14
CA ASP A 48 23.56 14.86 -7.67
C ASP A 48 23.05 13.43 -7.58
N LYS A 49 23.90 12.43 -7.85
CA LYS A 49 23.58 11.02 -7.58
C LYS A 49 23.23 10.79 -6.11
N ALA A 50 24.01 11.33 -5.18
CA ALA A 50 23.72 11.22 -3.75
C ALA A 50 22.39 11.91 -3.37
N ASN A 51 22.08 13.05 -3.98
CA ASN A 51 20.80 13.73 -3.79
C ASN A 51 19.62 12.88 -4.25
N VAL A 52 19.70 12.27 -5.44
CA VAL A 52 18.66 11.38 -5.96
C VAL A 52 18.40 10.23 -4.99
N LEU A 53 19.46 9.57 -4.50
CA LEU A 53 19.33 8.49 -3.51
C LEU A 53 18.66 8.97 -2.22
N ASN A 54 19.00 10.17 -1.73
CA ASN A 54 18.37 10.74 -0.54
C ASN A 54 16.88 11.06 -0.77
N TRP A 55 16.49 11.54 -1.95
CA TRP A 55 15.08 11.74 -2.31
C TRP A 55 14.33 10.42 -2.37
N THR A 56 14.92 9.38 -2.98
CA THR A 56 14.34 8.04 -3.01
C THR A 56 14.12 7.50 -1.59
N LEU A 57 15.11 7.64 -0.70
CA LEU A 57 14.96 7.23 0.70
C LEU A 57 13.81 7.95 1.39
N ASN A 58 13.72 9.27 1.22
CA ASN A 58 12.65 10.06 1.78
C ASN A 58 11.27 9.62 1.25
N HIS A 59 11.15 9.43 -0.07
CA HIS A 59 9.92 8.95 -0.69
C HIS A 59 9.51 7.58 -0.14
N LEU A 60 10.40 6.58 -0.11
CA LEU A 60 10.07 5.25 0.38
C LEU A 60 9.68 5.26 1.86
N ALA A 61 10.42 5.98 2.71
CA ALA A 61 10.17 6.01 4.14
C ALA A 61 8.85 6.72 4.50
N THR A 62 8.49 7.78 3.77
CA THR A 62 7.32 8.61 4.10
C THR A 62 6.07 8.21 3.32
N TYR A 63 6.23 7.86 2.04
CA TYR A 63 5.11 7.53 1.17
C TYR A 63 4.63 6.09 1.39
N VAL A 64 5.52 5.09 1.31
CA VAL A 64 5.10 3.68 1.35
C VAL A 64 4.56 3.31 2.72
N ALA A 65 5.32 3.56 3.78
CA ALA A 65 4.93 3.19 5.15
C ALA A 65 3.61 3.88 5.58
N GLY A 66 3.38 5.13 5.15
CA GLY A 66 2.17 5.87 5.48
C GLY A 66 0.95 5.54 4.62
N ASN A 67 1.14 5.27 3.32
CA ASN A 67 0.02 5.20 2.38
C ASN A 67 -0.42 3.79 2.00
N VAL A 68 0.31 2.74 2.37
CA VAL A 68 -0.15 1.35 2.16
C VAL A 68 -1.39 1.04 3.02
N ARG A 69 -1.66 1.86 4.04
CA ARG A 69 -2.86 1.79 4.89
C ARG A 69 -3.05 0.39 5.51
N LEU A 70 -1.99 -0.07 6.17
CA LEU A 70 -1.97 -1.34 6.92
C LEU A 70 -3.09 -1.43 7.95
N ASP A 71 -3.56 -0.29 8.46
CA ASP A 71 -4.71 -0.18 9.35
C ASP A 71 -6.01 -0.68 8.69
N LEU A 72 -6.24 -0.40 7.41
CA LEU A 72 -7.41 -0.88 6.68
C LEU A 72 -7.37 -2.40 6.50
N ILE A 73 -6.19 -2.95 6.20
CA ILE A 73 -5.98 -4.39 6.08
C ILE A 73 -6.23 -5.07 7.43
N ALA A 74 -5.65 -4.55 8.51
CA ALA A 74 -5.82 -5.08 9.86
C ALA A 74 -7.30 -5.00 10.31
N GLY A 75 -7.99 -3.90 10.00
CA GLY A 75 -9.41 -3.75 10.28
C GLY A 75 -10.27 -4.78 9.54
N ALA A 76 -10.03 -4.97 8.24
CA ALA A 76 -10.75 -5.96 7.45
C ALA A 76 -10.46 -7.40 7.91
N GLN A 77 -9.21 -7.70 8.28
CA GLN A 77 -8.82 -8.99 8.86
C GLN A 77 -9.54 -9.24 10.20
N ALA A 78 -9.58 -8.25 11.09
CA ALA A 78 -10.31 -8.36 12.36
C ALA A 78 -11.81 -8.59 12.14
N GLU A 79 -12.42 -7.91 11.15
CA GLU A 79 -13.84 -8.07 10.86
C GLU A 79 -14.16 -9.47 10.32
N LEU A 80 -13.31 -10.03 9.45
CA LEU A 80 -13.45 -11.41 9.00
C LEU A 80 -13.44 -12.40 10.18
N MET A 81 -12.52 -12.21 11.14
CA MET A 81 -12.46 -13.06 12.34
C MET A 81 -13.68 -12.90 13.25
N ARG A 82 -14.22 -11.68 13.37
CA ARG A 82 -15.46 -11.44 14.13
C ARG A 82 -16.67 -12.13 13.51
N VAL A 83 -16.77 -12.11 12.17
CA VAL A 83 -17.84 -12.80 11.46
C VAL A 83 -17.72 -14.32 11.65
N ASP A 84 -16.50 -14.85 11.56
CA ASP A 84 -16.24 -16.28 11.74
C ASP A 84 -16.59 -16.74 13.17
N ALA A 85 -16.20 -15.98 14.19
CA ALA A 85 -16.51 -16.29 15.58
C ALA A 85 -18.02 -16.24 15.95
N ARG A 86 -18.87 -15.69 15.07
CA ARG A 86 -20.33 -15.59 15.24
C ARG A 86 -21.09 -16.68 14.47
N ARG A 87 -20.40 -17.54 13.74
CA ARG A 87 -20.97 -18.70 13.03
C ARG A 87 -21.02 -19.91 13.93
#